data_AF-A0A077KFY2-F1
#
_entry.id   AF-A0A077KFY2-F1
#
_cell.length_a   1.000
_cell.length_b   1.000
_cell.length_c   1.000
_cell.angle_alpha   90.00
_cell.angle_beta   90.00
_cell.angle_gamma   90.00
#
_symmetry.space_group_name_H-M   'P 1'
#
loop_
_entity.id
_entity.type
_entity.pdbx_description
1 polymer ?
#
loop_
_entity_poly.entity_id
_entity_poly.type
_entity_poly.pdbx_seq_one_letter_code
_entity_poly.pdbx_strand_id
1 'polypeptide(L)'
;MEKSKIDNHRDKYPIGIDEIRYYSSFEQILGKKESQYSKDDRKLRWNKCIKEFKDNDKADVIEVWTSPGGDGECVQCIHFNYDDGWCVLMGLPSSVNPVLSFKHGMPGMACMGAGREINGQTTLDL
;
A
#
# COMPACT_ATOMS: atom_id res chain seq x y z
N MET A 1 -17.10 7.34 -21.41
CA MET A 1 -18.08 6.49 -20.69
C MET A 1 -17.43 5.70 -19.54
N GLU A 2 -16.25 5.10 -19.75
CA GLU A 2 -15.53 4.39 -18.67
C GLU A 2 -14.96 5.32 -17.59
N LYS A 3 -14.38 6.46 -17.99
CA LYS A 3 -13.88 7.46 -17.03
C LYS A 3 -14.96 7.91 -16.04
N SER A 4 -16.18 8.18 -16.50
CA SER A 4 -17.25 8.59 -15.57
C SER A 4 -17.70 7.46 -14.63
N LYS A 5 -17.54 6.17 -15.01
CA LYS A 5 -17.81 5.06 -14.10
C LYS A 5 -16.73 4.94 -13.02
N ILE A 6 -15.46 5.14 -13.40
CA ILE A 6 -14.33 5.17 -12.46
C ILE A 6 -14.49 6.34 -11.50
N ASP A 7 -14.80 7.53 -12.02
CA ASP A 7 -14.99 8.73 -11.21
C ASP A 7 -16.18 8.55 -10.25
N ASN A 8 -17.34 8.09 -10.73
CA ASN A 8 -18.50 7.80 -9.88
C ASN A 8 -18.19 6.77 -8.78
N HIS A 9 -17.37 5.75 -9.10
CA HIS A 9 -16.94 4.78 -8.10
C HIS A 9 -16.03 5.42 -7.07
N ARG A 10 -15.07 6.25 -7.48
CA ARG A 10 -14.10 6.92 -6.60
C ARG A 10 -14.74 8.00 -5.73
N ASP A 11 -15.83 8.60 -6.19
CA ASP A 11 -16.62 9.57 -5.42
C ASP A 11 -17.39 8.90 -4.26
N LYS A 12 -17.65 7.59 -4.34
CA LYS A 12 -18.29 6.84 -3.26
C LYS A 12 -17.30 6.56 -2.13
N TYR A 13 -17.57 7.10 -0.95
CA TYR A 13 -16.75 6.85 0.24
C TYR A 13 -17.58 6.85 1.53
N PRO A 14 -17.49 5.83 2.40
CA PRO A 14 -16.68 4.61 2.26
C PRO A 14 -17.30 3.60 1.28
N ILE A 15 -16.54 2.55 0.93
CA ILE A 15 -17.05 1.40 0.15
C ILE A 15 -16.95 0.09 0.96
N GLY A 16 -17.87 -0.84 0.72
CA GLY A 16 -17.81 -2.21 1.26
C GLY A 16 -16.67 -3.02 0.64
N ILE A 17 -16.29 -4.13 1.28
CA ILE A 17 -15.24 -5.03 0.76
C ILE A 17 -15.61 -5.62 -0.60
N ASP A 18 -16.87 -6.01 -0.79
CA ASP A 18 -17.38 -6.59 -2.03
C ASP A 18 -17.50 -5.57 -3.17
N GLU A 19 -17.39 -4.28 -2.84
CA GLU A 19 -17.40 -3.18 -3.79
C GLU A 19 -16.00 -2.80 -4.26
N ILE A 20 -14.94 -3.33 -3.65
CA ILE A 20 -13.56 -3.07 -4.09
C ILE A 20 -13.37 -3.59 -5.52
N ARG A 21 -12.86 -2.72 -6.38
CA ARG A 21 -12.46 -2.96 -7.78
C ARG A 21 -11.02 -2.53 -8.02
N TYR A 22 -10.40 -3.01 -9.10
CA TYR A 22 -9.02 -2.67 -9.47
C TYR A 22 -8.78 -1.16 -9.73
N TYR A 23 -9.84 -0.38 -9.95
CA TYR A 23 -9.76 1.08 -10.10
C TYR A 23 -10.17 1.86 -8.84
N SER A 24 -10.39 1.19 -7.70
CA SER A 24 -10.64 1.86 -6.41
C SER A 24 -9.42 2.68 -5.99
N SER A 25 -9.64 3.79 -5.30
CA SER A 25 -8.56 4.59 -4.74
C SER A 25 -7.96 3.92 -3.50
N PHE A 26 -6.71 4.27 -3.17
CA PHE A 26 -6.08 3.80 -1.93
C PHE A 26 -6.85 4.21 -0.68
N GLU A 27 -7.43 5.42 -0.67
CA GLU A 27 -8.26 5.88 0.44
C GLU A 27 -9.46 4.96 0.67
N GLN A 28 -10.11 4.51 -0.41
CA GLN A 28 -11.25 3.58 -0.34
C GLN A 28 -10.83 2.19 0.17
N ILE A 29 -9.64 1.73 -0.20
CA ILE A 29 -9.13 0.41 0.17
C ILE A 29 -8.60 0.40 1.61
N LEU A 30 -7.76 1.38 1.96
CA LEU A 30 -6.93 1.40 3.18
C LEU A 30 -7.39 2.42 4.23
N GLY A 31 -8.35 3.29 3.89
CA GLY A 31 -8.89 4.32 4.78
C GLY A 31 -8.11 5.63 4.69
N LYS A 32 -8.81 6.76 4.91
CA LYS A 32 -8.20 8.11 4.93
C LYS A 32 -7.35 8.36 6.17
N LYS A 33 -7.64 7.64 7.25
CA LYS A 33 -7.00 7.74 8.56
C LYS A 33 -6.76 6.34 9.11
N GLU A 34 -5.75 6.21 9.96
CA GLU A 34 -5.42 4.95 10.64
C GLU A 34 -6.59 4.36 11.43
N SER A 35 -7.34 5.21 12.12
CA SER A 35 -8.46 4.79 12.97
C SER A 35 -9.68 4.25 12.22
N GLN A 36 -9.70 4.30 10.88
CA GLN A 36 -10.90 3.95 10.11
C GLN A 36 -11.06 2.44 9.91
N TYR A 37 -9.95 1.74 9.74
CA TYR A 37 -9.93 0.28 9.55
C TYR A 37 -8.84 -0.29 10.45
N SER A 38 -9.14 -1.42 11.09
CA SER A 38 -8.11 -2.16 11.82
C SER A 38 -6.99 -2.61 10.86
N LYS A 39 -5.82 -2.96 11.41
CA LYS A 39 -4.71 -3.49 10.59
C LYS A 39 -5.14 -4.75 9.83
N ASP A 40 -5.94 -5.61 10.45
CA ASP A 40 -6.46 -6.83 9.84
C ASP A 40 -7.48 -6.53 8.74
N ASP A 41 -8.37 -5.56 8.95
CA ASP A 41 -9.31 -5.11 7.90
C ASP A 41 -8.58 -4.54 6.69
N ARG A 42 -7.53 -3.75 6.91
CA ARG A 42 -6.69 -3.22 5.82
C ARG A 42 -6.04 -4.34 5.03
N LYS A 43 -5.51 -5.35 5.70
CA LYS A 43 -4.95 -6.56 5.06
C LYS A 43 -5.99 -7.26 4.20
N LEU A 44 -7.16 -7.50 4.76
CA LEU A 44 -8.26 -8.16 4.06
C LEU A 44 -8.70 -7.36 2.82
N ARG A 45 -8.86 -6.03 2.95
CA ARG A 45 -9.26 -5.14 1.85
C ARG A 45 -8.19 -5.03 0.78
N TRP A 46 -6.91 -4.99 1.17
CA TRP A 46 -5.79 -5.01 0.24
C TRP A 46 -5.73 -6.32 -0.55
N ASN A 47 -5.88 -7.47 0.11
CA ASN A 47 -5.91 -8.77 -0.55
C ASN A 47 -7.06 -8.88 -1.56
N LYS A 48 -8.23 -8.32 -1.23
CA LYS A 48 -9.33 -8.17 -2.20
C LYS A 48 -8.92 -7.32 -3.39
N CYS A 49 -8.24 -6.20 -3.18
CA CYS A 49 -7.72 -5.37 -4.29
C CYS A 49 -6.70 -6.12 -5.16
N ILE A 50 -5.77 -6.87 -4.55
CA ILE A 50 -4.81 -7.69 -5.31
C ILE A 50 -5.53 -8.76 -6.13
N LYS A 51 -6.58 -9.39 -5.59
CA LYS A 51 -7.41 -10.31 -6.36
C LYS A 51 -8.08 -9.63 -7.55
N GLU A 52 -8.63 -8.42 -7.37
CA GLU A 52 -9.20 -7.65 -8.49
C GLU A 52 -8.15 -7.33 -9.56
N PHE A 53 -6.91 -7.01 -9.18
CA PHE A 53 -5.83 -6.81 -10.16
C PHE A 53 -5.54 -8.10 -10.94
N LYS A 54 -5.48 -9.25 -10.27
CA LYS A 54 -5.24 -10.56 -10.91
C LYS A 54 -6.36 -10.93 -11.87
N ASP A 55 -7.60 -10.77 -11.44
CA ASP A 55 -8.79 -11.15 -12.22
C ASP A 55 -9.01 -10.21 -13.43
N ASN A 56 -8.28 -9.10 -13.53
CA ASN A 56 -8.36 -8.12 -14.64
C ASN A 56 -7.02 -7.88 -15.35
N ASP A 57 -6.11 -8.86 -15.30
CA ASP A 57 -4.82 -8.88 -16.02
C ASP A 57 -3.93 -7.64 -15.77
N LYS A 58 -3.86 -7.17 -14.51
CA LYS A 58 -3.02 -6.04 -14.07
C LYS A 58 -1.73 -6.50 -13.40
N ALA A 59 -0.99 -7.39 -14.06
CA ALA A 59 0.22 -8.00 -13.51
C ALA A 59 1.32 -6.97 -13.21
N ASP A 60 1.49 -5.98 -14.09
CA ASP A 60 2.41 -4.85 -13.93
C ASP A 60 2.11 -4.02 -12.67
N VAL A 61 0.82 -3.78 -12.40
CA VAL A 61 0.38 -3.07 -11.20
C VAL A 61 0.69 -3.90 -9.94
N ILE A 62 0.45 -5.21 -9.97
CA ILE A 62 0.75 -6.08 -8.83
C ILE A 62 2.24 -6.06 -8.50
N GLU A 63 3.11 -6.15 -9.51
CA GLU A 63 4.56 -6.11 -9.33
C GLU A 63 5.00 -4.85 -8.59
N VAL A 64 4.52 -3.67 -9.02
CA VAL A 64 4.86 -2.39 -8.39
C VAL A 64 4.40 -2.32 -6.93
N TRP A 65 3.18 -2.78 -6.64
CA TRP A 65 2.58 -2.57 -5.32
C TRP A 65 2.78 -3.73 -4.34
N THR A 66 3.28 -4.88 -4.77
CA THR A 66 3.55 -6.02 -3.88
C THR A 66 5.03 -6.34 -3.72
N SER A 67 5.91 -5.74 -4.55
CA SER A 67 7.34 -5.83 -4.34
C SER A 67 7.76 -5.09 -3.05
N PRO A 68 8.64 -5.69 -2.22
CA PRO A 68 9.13 -5.08 -0.99
C PRO A 68 9.65 -3.66 -1.20
N GLY A 69 8.90 -2.66 -0.72
CA GLY A 69 9.32 -1.26 -0.74
C GLY A 69 9.63 -0.68 -2.13
N GLY A 70 8.90 -1.08 -3.18
CA GLY A 70 9.01 -0.52 -4.54
C GLY A 70 10.30 -0.89 -5.29
N ASP A 71 11.45 -0.81 -4.62
CA ASP A 71 12.81 -1.02 -5.13
C ASP A 71 13.75 -1.60 -4.05
N GLY A 72 13.22 -2.30 -3.04
CA GLY A 72 14.04 -2.81 -1.92
C GLY A 72 14.34 -1.77 -0.83
N GLU A 73 13.64 -0.64 -0.81
CA GLU A 73 13.86 0.42 0.20
C GLU A 73 13.54 -0.03 1.63
N CYS A 74 12.72 -1.08 1.77
CA CYS A 74 12.37 -1.68 3.06
C CYS A 74 13.33 -2.81 3.50
N VAL A 75 14.39 -3.09 2.73
CA VAL A 75 15.43 -4.05 3.13
C VAL A 75 16.06 -3.58 4.44
N GLN A 76 16.07 -4.45 5.45
CA GLN A 76 16.56 -4.19 6.82
C GLN A 76 15.74 -3.15 7.61
N CYS A 77 14.57 -2.75 7.12
CA CYS A 77 13.69 -1.90 7.90
C CYS A 77 13.06 -2.70 9.05
N ILE A 78 13.22 -2.24 10.29
CA ILE A 78 12.64 -2.88 11.49
C ILE A 78 11.11 -2.97 11.45
N HIS A 79 10.48 -2.13 10.62
CA HIS A 79 9.04 -2.13 10.45
C HIS A 79 8.56 -3.04 9.32
N PHE A 80 9.46 -3.63 8.53
CA PHE A 80 9.07 -4.48 7.41
C PHE A 80 8.80 -5.91 7.88
N ASN A 81 7.60 -6.41 7.60
CA ASN A 81 7.26 -7.81 7.78
C ASN A 81 7.58 -8.57 6.47
N TYR A 82 8.57 -9.45 6.54
CA TYR A 82 9.03 -10.24 5.40
C TYR A 82 8.03 -11.32 4.97
N ASP A 83 7.13 -11.74 5.86
CA ASP A 83 6.16 -12.80 5.55
C ASP A 83 5.03 -12.33 4.63
N ASP A 84 4.64 -11.06 4.72
CA ASP A 84 3.49 -10.52 4.00
C ASP A 84 3.74 -9.20 3.24
N GLY A 85 4.92 -8.60 3.38
CA GLY A 85 5.29 -7.36 2.70
C GLY A 85 4.70 -6.09 3.31
N TRP A 86 4.25 -6.14 4.57
CA TRP A 86 3.61 -5.01 5.26
C TRP A 86 4.57 -4.20 6.13
N CYS A 87 4.25 -2.93 6.29
CA CYS A 87 4.84 -2.08 7.32
C CYS A 87 4.04 -2.21 8.62
N VAL A 88 4.63 -2.80 9.66
CA VAL A 88 3.96 -3.01 10.96
C VAL A 88 3.67 -1.71 11.70
N LEU A 89 4.52 -0.70 11.52
CA LEU A 89 4.34 0.64 12.11
C LEU A 89 3.05 1.28 11.58
N MET A 90 2.93 1.38 10.25
CA MET A 90 1.81 2.07 9.62
C MET A 90 0.57 1.21 9.43
N GLY A 91 0.72 -0.12 9.50
CA GLY A 91 -0.34 -1.05 9.13
C GLY A 91 -0.79 -0.85 7.69
N LEU A 92 0.17 -0.72 6.76
CA LEU A 92 -0.05 -0.53 5.32
C LEU A 92 0.91 -1.45 4.54
N PRO A 93 0.61 -1.79 3.27
CA PRO A 93 1.59 -2.42 2.38
C PRO A 93 2.85 -1.56 2.31
N SER A 94 4.03 -2.19 2.32
CA SER A 94 5.32 -1.47 2.42
C SER A 94 5.57 -0.45 1.29
N SER A 95 5.04 -0.72 0.10
CA SER A 95 5.11 0.10 -1.12
C SER A 95 4.05 1.22 -1.17
N VAL A 96 3.11 1.27 -0.21
CA VAL A 96 2.02 2.24 -0.18
C VAL A 96 2.32 3.34 0.81
N ASN A 97 2.76 4.48 0.29
CA ASN A 97 3.00 5.70 1.04
C ASN A 97 1.69 6.53 1.13
N PRO A 98 1.16 6.81 2.33
CA PRO A 98 -0.11 7.54 2.47
C PRO A 98 -0.06 9.00 1.98
N VAL A 99 1.13 9.57 1.76
CA VAL A 99 1.30 10.92 1.18
C VAL A 99 1.47 10.84 -0.34
N LEU A 100 2.37 9.99 -0.83
CA LEU A 100 2.70 9.88 -2.26
C LEU A 100 1.68 9.04 -3.04
N SER A 101 1.36 7.85 -2.55
CA SER A 101 0.49 6.90 -3.25
C SER A 101 -0.94 7.39 -3.31
N PHE A 102 -1.45 7.99 -2.23
CA PHE A 102 -2.85 8.43 -2.16
C PHE A 102 -3.09 9.65 -3.07
N LYS A 103 -2.12 10.56 -3.19
CA LYS A 103 -2.28 11.79 -3.97
C LYS A 103 -1.80 11.66 -5.41
N HIS A 104 -0.71 10.94 -5.63
CA HIS A 104 0.00 10.92 -6.91
C HIS A 104 0.07 9.54 -7.55
N GLY A 105 -0.42 8.49 -6.86
CA GLY A 105 -0.34 7.12 -7.37
C GLY A 105 1.10 6.60 -7.49
N MET A 106 2.04 7.19 -6.76
CA MET A 106 3.45 6.78 -6.78
C MET A 106 3.74 5.79 -5.64
N PRO A 107 4.48 4.69 -5.90
CA PRO A 107 4.95 3.81 -4.83
C PRO A 107 5.92 4.53 -3.90
N GLY A 108 6.07 4.02 -2.70
CA GLY A 108 7.07 4.47 -1.75
C GLY A 108 6.87 3.88 -0.36
N MET A 109 7.88 4.03 0.50
CA MET A 109 7.82 3.50 1.86
C MET A 109 6.60 3.99 2.64
N ALA A 110 5.80 3.06 3.15
CA ALA A 110 4.66 3.37 4.02
C ALA A 110 5.04 4.22 5.24
N CYS A 111 6.15 3.87 5.92
CA CYS A 111 6.64 4.59 7.09
C CYS A 111 7.45 5.86 6.77
N MET A 112 7.57 6.24 5.49
CA MET A 112 8.32 7.43 5.06
C MET A 112 9.78 7.45 5.57
N GLY A 113 10.38 6.27 5.81
CA GLY A 113 11.74 6.13 6.32
C GLY A 113 11.88 6.22 7.85
N ALA A 114 10.79 6.28 8.63
CA ALA A 114 10.87 6.37 10.10
C ALA A 114 11.60 5.20 10.78
N GLY A 115 11.75 4.05 10.11
CA GLY A 115 12.53 2.90 10.59
C GLY A 115 13.92 2.77 9.97
N ARG A 116 14.35 3.75 9.16
CA ARG A 116 15.69 3.76 8.58
C ARG A 116 16.62 4.37 9.61
N GLU A 117 17.27 3.52 10.39
CA GLU A 117 18.46 3.91 11.13
C GLU A 117 19.51 4.30 10.09
N ILE A 118 19.65 5.60 9.81
CA ILE A 118 20.82 6.08 9.11
C ILE A 118 21.97 5.81 10.08
N ASN A 119 22.70 4.71 9.88
CA ASN A 119 24.15 4.73 9.87
C ASN A 119 24.78 3.38 9.53
N GLY A 120 25.09 3.21 8.25
CA GLY A 120 26.40 2.67 7.87
C GLY A 120 27.56 3.67 8.10
N GLN A 121 27.29 4.89 8.64
CA GLN A 121 28.34 5.87 9.00
C GLN A 121 28.85 5.73 10.44
N THR A 122 28.27 4.84 11.27
CA THR A 122 28.75 4.54 12.65
C THR A 122 29.11 3.08 12.87
N THR A 123 28.95 2.23 11.86
CA THR A 123 29.60 0.92 11.86
C THR A 123 31.05 1.11 11.41
N LEU A 124 31.98 1.04 12.36
CA LEU A 124 33.36 0.69 12.04
C LEU A 124 33.33 -0.75 11.53
N ASP A 125 33.68 -0.96 10.27
CA ASP A 125 34.14 -2.26 9.81
C ASP A 125 35.38 -2.61 10.67
N LEU A 126 35.21 -3.57 11.57
CA LEU A 126 36.31 -4.20 12.32
C LEU A 126 36.83 -5.42 11.57
#